data_AF-A0A6A5VGD7-F1
#
_entry.id   AF-A0A6A5VGD7-F1
#
_cell.length_a   1.000
_cell.length_b   1.000
_cell.length_c   1.000
_cell.angle_alpha   90.00
_cell.angle_beta   90.00
_cell.angle_gamma   90.00
#
_symmetry.space_group_name_H-M   'P 1'
#
loop_
_entity.id
_entity.type
_entity.pdbx_description
1 polymer ?
#
loop_
_entity_poly.entity_id
_entity_poly.type
_entity_poly.pdbx_seq_one_letter_code
_entity_poly.pdbx_strand_id
1 'polypeptide(L)'
;MAPPRCGVENCRSRKYEEGEDGYLYCENGHRKGEMIAGEDDDHFETAIRRTTRKKVDEEEREHVYKYYRGAKGFDLYIKCVQLVLRHQLAFLIQKKGLPAELETVVQDLWMLRILQLGNKIRNESQELVSSQTFSTQETKAEAEDDPLALPSRKKKLQENPNLIDCLSLCYLGIVTLRLPVTPGDIYTWTTEEDMPYMNSIRYLSPAMKTRLPPTYHSVFIPQSLLSLRRFYSSVANIHIGMEQNFSITWPPLNVPILLFRYLKELALPLELYDATIRLGEQLEYDFALNVTPRQKLHINILPEARLMSCLVICVKLIFPFDNVKRYPRSLTEPTATAMDWAAWSRLMQETKAVARGGEDRFTTEELTKVEEKDVFFMSNDQLDQYLDFYLSKFLGETHLQSNRAVDDFHAAMYDMFPVTSDADIQPRKSSAGRLHNGNLQLLRAVHGTARAVGEIPDDDDASVLRPGTRYAHYKKESELPDHARQFFEEAARLAGLTMDMLVRCVGHIERKIVREQGRKQKAASQRPVGDTSEAEAQDLVRGEDLGDA
;
A
#
# COMPACT_ATOMS: atom_id res chain seq x y z
N MET A 1 -0.42 -61.08 -27.24
CA MET A 1 -1.34 -61.38 -28.36
C MET A 1 -0.90 -62.69 -29.01
N ALA A 2 -1.80 -63.64 -29.21
CA ALA A 2 -1.48 -64.88 -29.91
C ALA A 2 -1.34 -64.62 -31.42
N PRO A 3 -0.39 -65.26 -32.13
CA PRO A 3 -0.22 -65.05 -33.56
C PRO A 3 -1.48 -65.47 -34.35
N PRO A 4 -1.76 -64.80 -35.49
CA PRO A 4 -2.94 -65.07 -36.31
C PRO A 4 -2.93 -66.50 -36.87
N ARG A 5 -4.11 -67.06 -37.14
CA ARG A 5 -4.24 -68.38 -37.78
C ARG A 5 -3.88 -68.29 -39.27
N CYS A 6 -3.37 -69.38 -39.81
CA CYS A 6 -3.20 -69.56 -41.25
C CYS A 6 -4.52 -69.30 -41.99
N GLY A 7 -4.50 -68.41 -42.99
CA GLY A 7 -5.67 -67.99 -43.76
C GLY A 7 -6.06 -68.93 -44.89
N VAL A 8 -5.44 -70.10 -44.99
CA VAL A 8 -5.75 -71.14 -45.99
C VAL A 8 -6.86 -72.04 -45.45
N GLU A 9 -7.89 -72.28 -46.28
CA GLU A 9 -9.02 -73.17 -46.01
C GLU A 9 -8.55 -74.49 -45.36
N ASN A 10 -9.14 -74.84 -44.21
CA ASN A 10 -8.84 -76.05 -43.43
C ASN A 10 -7.46 -76.13 -42.75
N CYS A 11 -6.65 -75.06 -42.71
CA CYS A 11 -5.38 -75.03 -41.96
C CYS A 11 -5.53 -74.31 -40.60
N ARG A 12 -5.37 -75.04 -39.49
CA ARG A 12 -5.52 -74.49 -38.12
C ARG A 12 -4.22 -74.04 -37.46
N SER A 13 -3.09 -74.14 -38.16
CA SER A 13 -1.79 -73.78 -37.58
C SER A 13 -1.70 -72.27 -37.29
N ARG A 14 -1.01 -71.95 -36.20
CA ARG A 14 -0.74 -70.58 -35.72
C ARG A 14 0.76 -70.29 -35.61
N LYS A 15 1.59 -71.30 -35.88
CA LYS A 15 3.04 -71.18 -35.85
C LYS A 15 3.53 -71.04 -37.27
N TYR A 16 4.47 -70.13 -37.44
CA TYR A 16 5.11 -69.84 -38.71
C TYR A 16 6.62 -69.94 -38.54
N GLU A 17 7.28 -70.56 -39.50
CA GLU A 17 8.72 -70.71 -39.62
C GLU A 17 9.18 -69.97 -40.87
N GLU A 18 10.37 -69.38 -40.80
CA GLU A 18 10.96 -68.64 -41.92
C GLU A 18 11.70 -69.62 -42.84
N GLY A 19 11.35 -69.62 -44.12
CA GLY A 19 12.06 -70.38 -45.14
C GLY A 19 13.34 -69.67 -45.60
N GLU A 20 14.27 -70.41 -46.20
CA GLU A 20 15.52 -69.87 -46.77
C GLU A 20 15.30 -68.81 -47.87
N ASP A 21 14.07 -68.71 -48.39
CA ASP A 21 13.62 -67.73 -49.37
C ASP A 21 13.06 -66.43 -48.76
N GLY A 22 13.13 -66.25 -47.43
CA GLY A 22 12.71 -65.03 -46.73
C GLY A 22 11.19 -64.88 -46.55
N TYR A 23 10.44 -65.97 -46.73
CA TYR A 23 8.99 -66.01 -46.52
C TYR A 23 8.61 -66.84 -45.29
N LEU A 24 7.48 -66.51 -44.68
CA LEU A 24 6.91 -67.27 -43.55
C LEU A 24 6.01 -68.41 -44.04
N TYR A 25 6.28 -69.63 -43.58
CA TYR A 25 5.50 -70.83 -43.82
C TYR A 25 4.82 -71.30 -42.54
N CYS A 26 3.55 -71.72 -42.59
CA CYS A 26 2.94 -72.38 -41.44
C CYS A 26 3.49 -73.80 -41.24
N GLU A 27 3.24 -74.45 -40.10
CA GLU A 27 3.69 -75.85 -39.84
C GLU A 27 3.22 -76.86 -40.92
N ASN A 28 2.15 -76.53 -41.67
CA ASN A 28 1.64 -77.36 -42.76
C ASN A 28 2.18 -76.93 -44.14
N GLY A 29 3.18 -76.04 -44.21
CA GLY A 29 3.88 -75.64 -45.43
C GLY A 29 3.20 -74.55 -46.26
N HIS A 30 2.21 -73.82 -45.73
CA HIS A 30 1.54 -72.75 -46.49
C HIS A 30 2.26 -71.40 -46.33
N ARG A 31 2.60 -70.77 -47.45
CA ARG A 31 3.27 -69.47 -47.51
C ARG A 31 2.34 -68.31 -47.14
N LYS A 32 2.77 -67.46 -46.21
CA LYS A 32 2.14 -66.19 -45.86
C LYS A 32 2.81 -65.08 -46.68
N GLY A 33 2.03 -64.27 -47.39
CA GLY A 33 2.51 -63.37 -48.46
C GLY A 33 3.36 -62.15 -48.08
N GLU A 34 3.85 -62.08 -46.84
CA GLU A 34 4.72 -60.98 -46.38
C GLU A 34 6.17 -61.49 -46.37
N MET A 35 7.02 -60.90 -47.22
CA MET A 35 8.46 -61.17 -47.24
C MET A 35 9.08 -60.41 -46.06
N ILE A 36 9.84 -61.12 -45.23
CA ILE A 36 10.61 -60.48 -44.16
C ILE A 36 11.87 -59.93 -44.82
N ALA A 37 12.01 -58.61 -44.86
CA ALA A 37 13.28 -58.00 -45.24
C ALA A 37 14.28 -58.26 -44.12
N GLY A 38 15.37 -58.97 -44.42
CA GLY A 38 16.50 -59.10 -43.49
C GLY A 38 17.07 -57.72 -43.18
N GLU A 39 17.31 -57.45 -41.89
CA GLU A 39 18.07 -56.26 -41.49
C GLU A 39 19.54 -56.46 -41.92
N ASP A 40 20.11 -55.49 -42.65
CA ASP A 40 21.52 -55.49 -43.06
C ASP A 40 22.43 -55.55 -41.82
N ASP A 41 23.23 -56.62 -41.72
CA ASP A 41 24.19 -56.88 -40.64
C ASP A 41 25.53 -56.11 -40.78
N ASP A 42 25.51 -54.91 -41.36
CA ASP A 42 26.70 -54.06 -41.54
C ASP A 42 26.68 -52.81 -40.62
N HIS A 43 26.45 -53.03 -39.31
CA HIS A 43 26.79 -52.02 -38.30
C HIS A 43 27.66 -52.56 -37.16
N PHE A 44 28.93 -52.19 -37.30
CA PHE A 44 30.06 -52.40 -36.41
C PHE A 44 29.83 -51.81 -35.00
N GLU A 45 30.04 -52.65 -33.99
CA GLU A 45 30.34 -52.37 -32.56
C GLU A 45 29.78 -51.08 -31.92
N THR A 46 28.66 -51.19 -31.17
CA THR A 46 28.62 -50.73 -29.77
C THR A 46 27.41 -51.27 -28.99
N ALA A 47 27.70 -51.99 -27.91
CA ALA A 47 26.85 -52.28 -26.75
C ALA A 47 25.45 -52.87 -26.98
N ILE A 48 25.29 -54.12 -26.53
CA ILE A 48 24.05 -54.87 -26.33
C ILE A 48 22.97 -53.97 -25.68
N ARG A 49 22.04 -53.44 -26.49
CA ARG A 49 20.79 -52.87 -25.96
C ARG A 49 19.86 -54.02 -25.57
N ARG A 50 19.91 -54.42 -24.29
CA ARG A 50 18.77 -55.10 -23.66
C ARG A 50 17.58 -54.13 -23.70
N THR A 51 16.69 -54.29 -24.67
CA THR A 51 15.35 -53.74 -24.60
C THR A 51 14.58 -54.49 -23.53
N THR A 52 14.79 -54.09 -22.27
CA THR A 52 13.80 -54.34 -21.24
C THR A 52 12.53 -53.65 -21.73
N ARG A 53 11.54 -54.44 -22.17
CA ARG A 53 10.16 -53.97 -22.18
C ARG A 53 9.94 -53.40 -20.79
N LYS A 54 9.85 -52.07 -20.70
CA LYS A 54 9.41 -51.37 -19.51
C LYS A 54 8.07 -52.02 -19.20
N LYS A 55 8.02 -52.90 -18.20
CA LYS A 55 6.78 -53.11 -17.47
C LYS A 55 6.37 -51.68 -17.13
N VAL A 56 5.23 -51.27 -17.66
CA VAL A 56 4.50 -50.16 -17.05
C VAL A 56 4.12 -50.73 -15.70
N ASP A 57 5.06 -50.67 -14.77
CA ASP A 57 4.78 -50.83 -13.37
C ASP A 57 3.69 -49.81 -13.09
N GLU A 58 2.70 -50.20 -12.29
CA GLU A 58 1.69 -49.34 -11.67
C GLU A 58 2.36 -48.34 -10.68
N GLU A 59 3.49 -47.77 -11.10
CA GLU A 59 4.22 -46.65 -10.54
C GLU A 59 4.02 -45.40 -11.40
N GLU A 60 2.94 -45.32 -12.17
CA GLU A 60 2.12 -44.11 -12.15
C GLU A 60 1.47 -43.97 -10.76
N ARG A 61 2.31 -43.95 -9.71
CA ARG A 61 1.96 -43.21 -8.51
C ARG A 61 1.80 -41.80 -9.05
N GLU A 62 0.56 -41.36 -9.18
CA GLU A 62 0.20 -39.96 -9.28
C GLU A 62 1.28 -39.18 -8.52
N HIS A 63 2.00 -38.27 -9.15
CA HIS A 63 2.82 -37.34 -8.38
C HIS A 63 1.83 -36.67 -7.42
N VAL A 64 1.72 -37.18 -6.18
CA VAL A 64 0.85 -36.63 -5.16
C VAL A 64 1.57 -35.35 -4.77
N TYR A 65 1.26 -34.30 -5.51
CA TYR A 65 1.77 -32.98 -5.22
C TYR A 65 1.48 -32.73 -3.74
N LYS A 66 2.52 -32.43 -2.97
CA LYS A 66 2.38 -32.14 -1.54
C LYS A 66 1.38 -30.98 -1.33
N TYR A 67 1.22 -30.12 -2.33
CA TYR A 67 0.32 -28.98 -2.35
C TYR A 67 -1.02 -29.25 -3.05
N TYR A 68 -2.08 -28.55 -2.62
CA TYR A 68 -3.41 -28.63 -3.21
C TYR A 68 -3.49 -27.92 -4.56
N ARG A 69 -4.33 -28.39 -5.47
CA ARG A 69 -4.54 -27.81 -6.82
C ARG A 69 -5.96 -27.27 -7.00
N GLY A 70 -6.14 -26.43 -8.03
CA GLY A 70 -7.45 -25.90 -8.42
C GLY A 70 -8.17 -25.17 -7.28
N ALA A 71 -9.47 -25.38 -7.14
CA ALA A 71 -10.30 -24.77 -6.11
C ALA A 71 -9.85 -25.08 -4.68
N LYS A 72 -9.34 -26.30 -4.41
CA LYS A 72 -8.83 -26.65 -3.07
C LYS A 72 -7.56 -25.85 -2.72
N GLY A 73 -6.70 -25.59 -3.70
CA GLY A 73 -5.55 -24.70 -3.54
C GLY A 73 -5.97 -23.26 -3.30
N PHE A 74 -6.99 -22.78 -4.02
CA PHE A 74 -7.55 -21.44 -3.84
C PHE A 74 -8.27 -21.26 -2.49
N ASP A 75 -9.04 -22.24 -2.03
CA ASP A 75 -9.67 -22.23 -0.71
C ASP A 75 -8.62 -22.15 0.41
N LEU A 76 -7.55 -22.96 0.32
CA LEU A 76 -6.42 -22.85 1.25
C LEU A 76 -5.77 -21.47 1.19
N TYR A 77 -5.56 -20.91 0.00
CA TYR A 77 -5.03 -19.57 -0.16
C TYR A 77 -5.87 -18.52 0.57
N ILE A 78 -7.20 -18.54 0.40
CA ILE A 78 -8.11 -17.63 1.08
C ILE A 78 -8.02 -17.79 2.60
N LYS A 79 -7.95 -19.02 3.11
CA LYS A 79 -7.75 -19.30 4.54
C LYS A 79 -6.42 -18.75 5.05
N CYS A 80 -5.35 -18.85 4.27
CA CYS A 80 -4.05 -18.25 4.61
C CYS A 80 -4.15 -16.72 4.68
N VAL A 81 -4.79 -16.06 3.70
CA VAL A 81 -5.00 -14.61 3.69
C VAL A 81 -5.85 -14.17 4.89
N GLN A 82 -6.93 -14.88 5.17
CA GLN A 82 -7.78 -14.61 6.33
C GLN A 82 -7.01 -14.75 7.66
N LEU A 83 -6.14 -15.74 7.79
CA LEU A 83 -5.31 -15.90 8.99
C LEU A 83 -4.38 -14.70 9.19
N VAL A 84 -3.74 -14.20 8.12
CA VAL A 84 -2.90 -12.99 8.20
C VAL A 84 -3.73 -11.77 8.57
N LEU A 85 -4.93 -11.59 7.99
CA LEU A 85 -5.85 -10.50 8.36
C LEU A 85 -6.22 -10.55 9.85
N ARG A 86 -6.45 -11.74 10.42
CA ARG A 86 -6.71 -11.89 11.86
C ARG A 86 -5.53 -11.47 12.72
N HIS A 87 -4.30 -11.79 12.33
CA HIS A 87 -3.11 -11.31 13.03
C HIS A 87 -2.93 -9.79 12.91
N GLN A 88 -3.27 -9.20 11.77
CA GLN A 88 -3.28 -7.74 11.59
C GLN A 88 -4.30 -7.08 12.52
N LEU A 89 -5.52 -7.61 12.62
CA LEU A 89 -6.56 -7.11 13.55
C LEU A 89 -6.15 -7.29 15.01
N ALA A 90 -5.61 -8.46 15.38
CA ALA A 90 -5.09 -8.69 16.72
C ALA A 90 -3.99 -7.70 17.11
N PHE A 91 -3.09 -7.37 16.17
CA PHE A 91 -2.10 -6.32 16.37
C PHE A 91 -2.75 -4.95 16.63
N LEU A 92 -3.73 -4.56 15.82
CA LEU A 92 -4.43 -3.27 15.97
C LEU A 92 -5.18 -3.18 17.31
N ILE A 93 -5.87 -4.23 17.73
CA ILE A 93 -6.68 -4.23 18.96
C ILE A 93 -5.78 -4.38 20.19
N GLN A 94 -4.92 -5.40 20.22
CA GLN A 94 -4.18 -5.76 21.43
C GLN A 94 -2.93 -4.89 21.64
N LYS A 95 -2.18 -4.57 20.58
CA LYS A 95 -0.95 -3.76 20.70
C LYS A 95 -1.20 -2.27 20.52
N LYS A 96 -2.14 -1.89 19.65
CA LYS A 96 -2.45 -0.47 19.38
C LYS A 96 -3.65 0.08 20.15
N GLY A 97 -4.42 -0.78 20.82
CA GLY A 97 -5.54 -0.36 21.66
C GLY A 97 -6.72 0.17 20.86
N LEU A 98 -6.87 -0.24 19.59
CA LEU A 98 -8.08 0.09 18.82
C LEU A 98 -9.30 -0.67 19.39
N PRO A 99 -10.52 -0.11 19.24
CA PRO A 99 -11.75 -0.73 19.72
C PRO A 99 -11.97 -2.14 19.15
N ALA A 100 -12.56 -3.03 19.97
CA ALA A 100 -12.84 -4.41 19.58
C ALA A 100 -13.87 -4.49 18.44
N GLU A 101 -14.74 -3.49 18.32
CA GLU A 101 -15.71 -3.33 17.24
C GLU A 101 -15.06 -3.30 15.85
N LEU A 102 -13.77 -2.96 15.77
CA LEU A 102 -13.01 -2.99 14.52
C LEU A 102 -12.95 -4.41 13.94
N GLU A 103 -12.82 -5.44 14.78
CA GLU A 103 -12.80 -6.83 14.32
C GLU A 103 -14.12 -7.20 13.65
N THR A 104 -15.25 -6.83 14.27
CA THR A 104 -16.60 -7.07 13.72
C THR A 104 -16.78 -6.39 12.38
N VAL A 105 -16.46 -5.09 12.28
CA VAL A 105 -16.61 -4.33 11.02
C VAL A 105 -15.76 -4.93 9.91
N VAL A 106 -14.49 -5.25 10.18
CA VAL A 106 -13.59 -5.80 9.16
C VAL A 106 -13.97 -7.23 8.80
N GLN A 107 -14.47 -8.02 9.74
CA GLN A 107 -15.03 -9.34 9.48
C GLN A 107 -16.22 -9.27 8.53
N ASP A 108 -17.15 -8.33 8.75
CA ASP A 108 -18.30 -8.13 7.86
C ASP A 108 -17.85 -7.74 6.45
N LEU A 109 -16.93 -6.78 6.33
CA LEU A 109 -16.36 -6.38 5.03
C LEU A 109 -15.63 -7.55 4.35
N TRP A 110 -14.92 -8.38 5.10
CA TRP A 110 -14.28 -9.58 4.57
C TRP A 110 -15.30 -10.61 4.09
N MET A 111 -16.37 -10.85 4.85
CA MET A 111 -17.46 -11.76 4.45
C MET A 111 -18.10 -11.31 3.14
N LEU A 112 -18.42 -10.01 3.01
CA LEU A 112 -18.93 -9.44 1.76
C LEU A 112 -17.98 -9.66 0.59
N ARG A 113 -16.67 -9.58 0.82
CA ARG A 113 -15.66 -9.88 -0.20
C ARG A 113 -15.61 -11.37 -0.55
N ILE A 114 -15.67 -12.27 0.42
CA ILE A 114 -15.69 -13.72 0.19
C ILE A 114 -16.94 -14.16 -0.58
N LEU A 115 -18.11 -13.55 -0.32
CA LEU A 115 -19.33 -13.83 -1.07
C LEU A 115 -19.14 -13.61 -2.58
N GLN A 116 -18.39 -12.57 -2.98
CA GLN A 116 -18.06 -12.29 -4.38
C GLN A 116 -17.09 -13.31 -5.01
N LEU A 117 -16.39 -14.09 -4.19
CA LEU A 117 -15.47 -15.14 -4.60
C LEU A 117 -16.10 -16.54 -4.59
N GLY A 118 -17.38 -16.66 -4.20
CA GLY A 118 -18.06 -17.95 -4.00
C GLY A 118 -17.96 -18.91 -5.20
N ASN A 119 -18.05 -18.39 -6.42
CA ASN A 119 -17.93 -19.21 -7.63
C ASN A 119 -16.52 -19.81 -7.82
N LYS A 120 -15.46 -19.08 -7.41
CA LYS A 120 -14.07 -19.57 -7.48
C LYS A 120 -13.78 -20.62 -6.39
N ILE A 121 -14.44 -20.51 -5.25
CA ILE A 121 -14.29 -21.44 -4.13
C ILE A 121 -15.04 -22.75 -4.41
N ARG A 122 -16.22 -22.68 -5.05
CA ARG A 122 -17.08 -23.84 -5.33
C ARG A 122 -16.70 -24.65 -6.57
N ASN A 123 -16.08 -24.04 -7.59
CA ASN A 123 -15.83 -24.72 -8.87
C ASN A 123 -14.66 -25.71 -8.81
N GLU A 124 -14.95 -27.01 -8.60
CA GLU A 124 -13.96 -28.09 -8.72
C GLU A 124 -13.57 -28.42 -10.17
N SER A 125 -14.32 -27.94 -11.18
CA SER A 125 -14.32 -28.49 -12.54
C SER A 125 -13.85 -27.55 -13.67
N GLN A 126 -13.18 -26.45 -13.34
CA GLN A 126 -12.46 -25.67 -14.36
C GLN A 126 -10.98 -25.62 -14.00
N GLU A 127 -10.21 -26.55 -14.60
CA GLU A 127 -8.81 -26.31 -14.97
C GLU A 127 -8.75 -25.15 -15.96
N LEU A 128 -9.06 -23.95 -15.47
CA LEU A 128 -8.58 -22.76 -16.12
C LEU A 128 -7.08 -22.76 -15.85
N VAL A 129 -6.33 -23.12 -16.87
CA VAL A 129 -5.04 -22.50 -17.18
C VAL A 129 -5.31 -20.99 -17.25
N SER A 130 -5.55 -20.37 -16.10
CA SER A 130 -5.39 -18.95 -15.96
C SER A 130 -3.89 -18.79 -16.10
N SER A 131 -3.49 -18.29 -17.26
CA SER A 131 -2.32 -17.44 -17.38
C SER A 131 -2.41 -16.39 -16.26
N GLN A 132 -1.96 -16.78 -15.07
CA GLN A 132 -1.76 -15.89 -13.95
C GLN A 132 -0.52 -15.09 -14.36
N THR A 133 -0.75 -14.02 -15.10
CA THR A 133 0.17 -12.90 -15.11
C THR A 133 0.12 -12.31 -13.70
N PHE A 134 0.83 -12.94 -12.78
CA PHE A 134 1.39 -12.21 -11.65
C PHE A 134 2.17 -11.08 -12.28
N SER A 135 1.66 -9.87 -12.17
CA SER A 135 2.40 -8.67 -12.56
C SER A 135 3.51 -8.49 -11.52
N THR A 136 4.58 -9.27 -11.69
CA THR A 136 5.89 -9.10 -11.06
C THR A 136 6.73 -8.07 -11.82
N GLN A 137 6.14 -7.28 -12.72
CA GLN A 137 6.79 -6.04 -13.15
C GLN A 137 6.69 -5.02 -12.00
N GLU A 138 7.64 -5.14 -11.08
CA GLU A 138 8.33 -4.02 -10.47
C GLU A 138 9.03 -3.23 -11.60
N THR A 139 8.25 -2.55 -12.44
CA THR A 139 8.83 -1.48 -13.23
C THR A 139 9.18 -0.37 -12.24
N LYS A 140 10.48 -0.21 -12.00
CA LYS A 140 11.18 0.97 -11.42
C LYS A 140 10.93 2.26 -12.24
N ALA A 141 9.75 2.40 -12.84
CA ALA A 141 9.30 3.58 -13.54
C ALA A 141 8.04 4.08 -12.83
N GLU A 142 8.24 4.73 -11.68
CA GLU A 142 7.30 5.77 -11.26
C GLU A 142 7.40 6.89 -12.29
N ALA A 143 6.74 6.71 -13.44
CA ALA A 143 6.64 7.76 -14.44
C ALA A 143 5.96 8.95 -13.77
N GLU A 144 6.63 10.10 -13.80
CA GLU A 144 6.28 11.33 -13.10
C GLU A 144 4.89 11.91 -13.49
N ASP A 145 4.11 11.29 -14.36
CA ASP A 145 2.87 11.84 -14.91
C ASP A 145 1.65 10.91 -14.90
N ASP A 146 1.72 9.70 -14.32
CA ASP A 146 0.57 8.77 -14.40
C ASP A 146 -0.44 8.97 -13.25
N PRO A 147 -1.71 9.32 -13.52
CA PRO A 147 -2.79 9.16 -12.54
C PRO A 147 -2.82 7.74 -11.98
N LEU A 148 -3.16 7.54 -10.70
CA LEU A 148 -3.21 6.21 -10.08
C LEU A 148 -4.07 5.29 -10.95
N ALA A 149 -3.40 4.39 -11.68
CA ALA A 149 -4.02 3.57 -12.69
C ALA A 149 -4.94 2.55 -12.00
N LEU A 150 -6.25 2.75 -12.11
CA LEU A 150 -7.26 1.82 -11.62
C LEU A 150 -7.70 0.91 -12.79
N PRO A 151 -7.21 -0.34 -12.89
CA PRO A 151 -7.66 -1.28 -13.92
C PRO A 151 -9.16 -1.64 -13.78
N SER A 152 -9.70 -2.25 -14.83
CA SER A 152 -11.14 -2.51 -15.08
C SER A 152 -11.94 -2.93 -13.83
N ARG A 153 -12.78 -2.00 -13.35
CA ARG A 153 -13.34 -1.98 -11.98
C ARG A 153 -14.53 -2.91 -11.72
N LYS A 154 -15.08 -3.57 -12.74
CA LYS A 154 -16.30 -4.40 -12.57
C LYS A 154 -16.06 -5.71 -11.82
N LYS A 155 -14.80 -6.07 -11.55
CA LYS A 155 -14.45 -7.38 -10.98
C LYS A 155 -13.41 -7.33 -9.86
N LYS A 156 -13.06 -6.17 -9.28
CA LYS A 156 -12.02 -6.14 -8.23
C LYS A 156 -12.37 -7.04 -7.03
N LEU A 157 -13.63 -7.03 -6.59
CA LEU A 157 -14.08 -7.91 -5.51
C LEU A 157 -14.05 -9.40 -5.90
N GLN A 158 -14.00 -9.71 -7.19
CA GLN A 158 -13.85 -11.07 -7.73
C GLN A 158 -12.37 -11.45 -7.97
N GLU A 159 -11.43 -10.52 -7.84
CA GLU A 159 -9.99 -10.80 -7.92
C GLU A 159 -9.50 -11.47 -6.64
N ASN A 160 -8.39 -12.21 -6.77
CA ASN A 160 -7.78 -12.89 -5.63
C ASN A 160 -7.29 -11.83 -4.62
N PRO A 161 -7.74 -11.87 -3.36
CA PRO A 161 -7.38 -10.86 -2.36
C PRO A 161 -5.89 -10.96 -2.06
N ASN A 162 -5.20 -9.83 -1.92
CA ASN A 162 -3.79 -9.77 -1.53
C ASN A 162 -3.61 -9.15 -0.12
N LEU A 163 -2.37 -9.05 0.36
CA LEU A 163 -2.12 -8.45 1.68
C LEU A 163 -2.43 -6.96 1.74
N ILE A 164 -2.28 -6.23 0.63
CA ILE A 164 -2.64 -4.81 0.55
C ILE A 164 -4.15 -4.67 0.73
N ASP A 165 -4.95 -5.57 0.15
CA ASP A 165 -6.40 -5.59 0.31
C ASP A 165 -6.81 -5.84 1.77
N CYS A 166 -6.07 -6.68 2.50
CA CYS A 166 -6.30 -6.86 3.94
C CYS A 166 -6.06 -5.56 4.72
N LEU A 167 -4.95 -4.86 4.45
CA LEU A 167 -4.65 -3.57 5.07
C LEU A 167 -5.70 -2.50 4.68
N SER A 168 -6.15 -2.51 3.43
CA SER A 168 -7.20 -1.63 2.94
C SER A 168 -8.54 -1.89 3.65
N LEU A 169 -8.89 -3.15 3.93
CA LEU A 169 -10.08 -3.49 4.72
C LEU A 169 -9.95 -3.01 6.16
N CYS A 170 -8.78 -3.19 6.79
CA CYS A 170 -8.51 -2.62 8.12
C CYS A 170 -8.70 -1.09 8.11
N TYR A 171 -8.17 -0.41 7.09
CA TYR A 171 -8.30 1.03 6.96
C TYR A 171 -9.74 1.49 6.75
N LEU A 172 -10.49 0.80 5.89
CA LEU A 172 -11.91 1.09 5.69
C LEU A 172 -12.71 0.88 6.99
N GLY A 173 -12.41 -0.17 7.78
CA GLY A 173 -13.02 -0.36 9.10
C GLY A 173 -12.69 0.76 10.09
N ILE A 174 -11.44 1.23 10.09
CA ILE A 174 -10.98 2.39 10.87
C ILE A 174 -11.77 3.66 10.49
N VAL A 175 -11.95 3.90 9.19
CA VAL A 175 -12.74 5.03 8.67
C VAL A 175 -14.21 4.90 9.07
N THR A 176 -14.81 3.70 8.94
CA THR A 176 -16.19 3.43 9.38
C THR A 176 -16.41 3.75 10.85
N LEU A 177 -15.43 3.43 11.71
CA LEU A 177 -15.45 3.74 13.14
C LEU A 177 -14.98 5.17 13.47
N ARG A 178 -14.64 5.97 12.46
CA ARG A 178 -14.15 7.35 12.58
C ARG A 178 -12.95 7.51 13.53
N LEU A 179 -12.04 6.54 13.50
CA LEU A 179 -10.85 6.54 14.34
C LEU A 179 -9.76 7.45 13.75
N PRO A 180 -8.94 8.12 14.59
CA PRO A 180 -7.94 9.09 14.14
C PRO A 180 -6.63 8.41 13.71
N VAL A 181 -6.72 7.39 12.85
CA VAL A 181 -5.59 6.64 12.29
C VAL A 181 -5.47 6.93 10.81
N THR A 182 -4.25 7.18 10.34
CA THR A 182 -3.98 7.52 8.94
C THR A 182 -3.32 6.35 8.21
N PRO A 183 -3.30 6.37 6.87
CA PRO A 183 -2.48 5.44 6.08
C PRO A 183 -0.98 5.49 6.44
N GLY A 184 -0.50 6.62 6.95
CA GLY A 184 0.88 6.78 7.43
C GLY A 184 1.18 5.94 8.65
N ASP A 185 0.20 5.76 9.53
CA ASP A 185 0.31 4.83 10.65
C ASP A 185 0.40 3.39 10.18
N ILE A 186 -0.44 2.98 9.22
CA ILE A 186 -0.41 1.63 8.65
C ILE A 186 0.94 1.35 7.99
N TYR A 187 1.47 2.31 7.22
CA TYR A 187 2.82 2.22 6.66
C TYR A 187 3.88 2.05 7.75
N THR A 188 3.82 2.86 8.81
CA THR A 188 4.75 2.79 9.94
C THR A 188 4.64 1.43 10.65
N TRP A 189 3.42 0.94 10.91
CA TRP A 189 3.19 -0.32 11.62
C TRP A 189 3.65 -1.54 10.84
N THR A 190 3.53 -1.50 9.51
CA THR A 190 3.97 -2.60 8.63
C THR A 190 5.47 -2.60 8.37
N THR A 191 6.12 -1.44 8.49
CA THR A 191 7.55 -1.28 8.23
C THR A 191 8.36 -1.43 9.52
N GLU A 192 8.08 -0.57 10.50
CA GLU A 192 8.87 -0.41 11.72
C GLU A 192 8.39 -1.32 12.86
N GLU A 193 7.14 -1.79 12.80
CA GLU A 193 6.57 -2.61 13.87
C GLU A 193 6.29 -4.05 13.43
N ASP A 194 5.49 -4.76 14.23
CA ASP A 194 5.22 -6.18 14.02
C ASP A 194 3.89 -6.42 13.27
N MET A 195 3.29 -5.39 12.67
CA MET A 195 2.06 -5.58 11.92
C MET A 195 2.36 -6.52 10.74
N PRO A 196 1.69 -7.67 10.61
CA PRO A 196 2.00 -8.65 9.59
C PRO A 196 1.84 -8.08 8.18
N TYR A 197 2.94 -7.96 7.44
CA TYR A 197 2.94 -7.59 6.02
C TYR A 197 4.18 -8.17 5.33
N MET A 198 5.36 -7.70 5.71
CA MET A 198 6.63 -8.30 5.28
C MET A 198 6.78 -9.68 5.92
N ASN A 199 7.18 -10.67 5.12
CA ASN A 199 7.37 -12.05 5.56
C ASN A 199 6.17 -12.63 6.36
N SER A 200 4.93 -12.27 5.96
CA SER A 200 3.73 -12.72 6.67
C SER A 200 3.51 -14.23 6.61
N ILE A 201 4.22 -14.93 5.72
CA ILE A 201 4.22 -16.39 5.63
C ILE A 201 4.58 -17.04 6.97
N ARG A 202 5.39 -16.37 7.82
CA ARG A 202 5.80 -16.90 9.14
C ARG A 202 4.62 -17.20 10.06
N TYR A 203 3.52 -16.46 9.93
CA TYR A 203 2.29 -16.63 10.72
C TYR A 203 1.43 -17.82 10.26
N LEU A 204 1.76 -18.45 9.12
CA LEU A 204 1.06 -19.64 8.64
C LEU A 204 1.60 -20.90 9.33
N SER A 205 0.71 -21.86 9.61
CA SER A 205 1.12 -23.16 10.14
C SER A 205 1.97 -23.96 9.13
N PRO A 206 2.86 -24.87 9.59
CA PRO A 206 3.68 -25.70 8.69
C PRO A 206 2.83 -26.54 7.70
N ALA A 207 1.67 -27.03 8.17
CA ALA A 207 0.74 -27.76 7.33
C ALA A 207 0.18 -26.89 6.19
N MET A 208 -0.18 -25.63 6.48
CA MET A 208 -0.66 -24.69 5.46
C MET A 208 0.46 -24.34 4.47
N LYS A 209 1.68 -24.04 4.95
CA LYS A 209 2.84 -23.71 4.11
C LYS A 209 3.16 -24.81 3.10
N THR A 210 3.20 -26.06 3.56
CA THR A 210 3.55 -27.21 2.71
C THR A 210 2.47 -27.57 1.70
N ARG A 211 1.20 -27.29 2.03
CA ARG A 211 0.04 -27.60 1.20
C ARG A 211 -0.33 -26.45 0.23
N LEU A 212 0.23 -25.26 0.43
CA LEU A 212 -0.04 -24.08 -0.39
C LEU A 212 0.75 -24.13 -1.71
N PRO A 213 0.10 -23.91 -2.87
CA PRO A 213 0.77 -23.79 -4.16
C PRO A 213 1.91 -22.75 -4.15
N PRO A 214 3.08 -23.06 -4.75
CA PRO A 214 4.21 -22.13 -4.83
C PRO A 214 3.86 -20.75 -5.40
N THR A 215 2.91 -20.69 -6.34
CA THR A 215 2.41 -19.44 -6.94
C THR A 215 1.84 -18.47 -5.91
N TYR A 216 1.29 -18.96 -4.80
CA TYR A 216 0.71 -18.12 -3.75
C TYR A 216 1.71 -17.74 -2.65
N HIS A 217 2.88 -18.37 -2.56
CA HIS A 217 3.88 -18.04 -1.55
C HIS A 217 4.38 -16.60 -1.70
N SER A 218 4.55 -16.14 -2.94
CA SER A 218 5.00 -14.77 -3.25
C SER A 218 4.08 -13.68 -2.68
N VAL A 219 2.78 -13.97 -2.51
CA VAL A 219 1.83 -13.02 -1.91
C VAL A 219 2.13 -12.78 -0.43
N PHE A 220 2.61 -13.81 0.27
CA PHE A 220 2.93 -13.76 1.71
C PHE A 220 4.38 -13.32 2.00
N ILE A 221 5.16 -13.08 0.95
CA ILE A 221 6.55 -12.62 1.02
C ILE A 221 6.73 -11.43 0.05
N PRO A 222 6.12 -10.27 0.34
CA PRO A 222 6.35 -9.06 -0.45
C PRO A 222 7.86 -8.73 -0.47
N GLN A 223 8.37 -8.35 -1.65
CA GLN A 223 9.79 -7.97 -1.84
C GLN A 223 10.04 -6.47 -1.61
N SER A 224 8.97 -5.68 -1.51
CA SER A 224 9.04 -4.24 -1.28
C SER A 224 8.19 -3.84 -0.08
N LEU A 225 8.53 -2.71 0.54
CA LEU A 225 7.67 -2.03 1.50
C LEU A 225 6.30 -1.67 0.89
N LEU A 226 5.36 -1.33 1.77
CA LEU A 226 3.99 -0.99 1.36
C LEU A 226 3.98 0.26 0.47
N SER A 227 3.71 0.09 -0.83
CA SER A 227 3.50 1.22 -1.73
C SER A 227 2.19 1.94 -1.40
N LEU A 228 2.29 3.17 -0.90
CA LEU A 228 1.13 4.02 -0.57
C LEU A 228 0.21 4.25 -1.79
N ARG A 229 0.78 4.39 -3.00
CA ARG A 229 0.00 4.51 -4.24
C ARG A 229 -0.85 3.27 -4.51
N ARG A 230 -0.26 2.08 -4.37
CA ARG A 230 -0.98 0.80 -4.53
C ARG A 230 -2.00 0.58 -3.42
N PHE A 231 -1.67 0.98 -2.20
CA PHE A 231 -2.56 0.97 -1.05
C PHE A 231 -3.81 1.82 -1.31
N TYR A 232 -3.67 3.10 -1.63
CA TYR A 232 -4.81 3.97 -1.96
C TYR A 232 -5.62 3.46 -3.16
N SER A 233 -4.94 2.90 -4.17
CA SER A 233 -5.61 2.27 -5.30
C SER A 233 -6.47 1.07 -4.84
N SER A 234 -5.96 0.24 -3.94
CA SER A 234 -6.71 -0.88 -3.35
C SER A 234 -7.89 -0.37 -2.50
N VAL A 235 -7.67 0.60 -1.60
CA VAL A 235 -8.72 1.23 -0.79
C VAL A 235 -9.84 1.77 -1.68
N ALA A 236 -9.52 2.56 -2.70
CA ALA A 236 -10.52 3.12 -3.62
C ALA A 236 -11.27 2.03 -4.39
N ASN A 237 -10.59 0.99 -4.87
CA ASN A 237 -11.27 -0.08 -5.59
C ASN A 237 -12.20 -0.91 -4.70
N ILE A 238 -11.80 -1.18 -3.45
CA ILE A 238 -12.66 -1.88 -2.48
C ILE A 238 -13.84 -0.99 -2.10
N HIS A 239 -13.60 0.28 -1.80
CA HIS A 239 -14.64 1.27 -1.49
C HIS A 239 -15.72 1.31 -2.57
N ILE A 240 -15.33 1.54 -3.83
CA ILE A 240 -16.25 1.56 -4.98
C ILE A 240 -16.95 0.22 -5.15
N GLY A 241 -16.22 -0.89 -5.07
CA GLY A 241 -16.80 -2.22 -5.25
C GLY A 241 -17.87 -2.52 -4.21
N MET A 242 -17.63 -2.14 -2.96
CA MET A 242 -18.58 -2.33 -1.86
C MET A 242 -19.79 -1.40 -1.96
N GLU A 243 -19.56 -0.14 -2.31
CA GLU A 243 -20.63 0.83 -2.55
C GLU A 243 -21.56 0.38 -3.70
N GLN A 244 -20.99 -0.10 -4.81
CA GLN A 244 -21.78 -0.56 -5.96
C GLN A 244 -22.54 -1.86 -5.71
N ASN A 245 -21.94 -2.83 -5.01
CA ASN A 245 -22.53 -4.15 -4.85
C ASN A 245 -23.43 -4.28 -3.62
N PHE A 246 -23.21 -3.43 -2.60
CA PHE A 246 -23.89 -3.55 -1.30
C PHE A 246 -24.43 -2.22 -0.77
N SER A 247 -24.30 -1.12 -1.52
CA SER A 247 -24.82 0.21 -1.13
C SER A 247 -24.32 0.69 0.23
N ILE A 248 -23.07 0.36 0.57
CA ILE A 248 -22.42 0.86 1.79
C ILE A 248 -22.11 2.35 1.64
N THR A 249 -22.56 3.15 2.61
CA THR A 249 -22.20 4.55 2.74
C THR A 249 -20.98 4.70 3.64
N TRP A 250 -19.93 5.34 3.14
CA TRP A 250 -18.70 5.55 3.90
C TRP A 250 -18.69 6.94 4.57
N PRO A 251 -18.35 7.02 5.86
CA PRO A 251 -18.27 8.31 6.54
C PRO A 251 -17.03 9.11 6.10
N PRO A 252 -17.07 10.45 6.22
CA PRO A 252 -15.88 11.27 6.04
C PRO A 252 -14.88 11.07 7.16
N LEU A 253 -13.65 11.55 6.94
CA LEU A 253 -12.61 11.55 7.96
C LEU A 253 -13.08 12.23 9.26
N ASN A 254 -12.51 11.79 10.38
CA ASN A 254 -12.68 12.48 11.65
C ASN A 254 -11.78 13.72 11.72
N VAL A 255 -12.12 14.73 10.90
CA VAL A 255 -11.32 15.95 10.71
C VAL A 255 -10.93 16.61 12.03
N PRO A 256 -11.83 16.81 13.03
CA PRO A 256 -11.46 17.47 14.28
C PRO A 256 -10.30 16.79 15.01
N ILE A 257 -10.38 15.47 15.18
CA ILE A 257 -9.37 14.73 15.95
C ILE A 257 -8.09 14.55 15.12
N LEU A 258 -8.21 14.28 13.83
CA LEU A 258 -7.06 14.12 12.93
C LEU A 258 -6.28 15.43 12.77
N LEU A 259 -6.96 16.56 12.59
CA LEU A 259 -6.31 17.86 12.47
C LEU A 259 -5.60 18.25 13.77
N PHE A 260 -6.25 18.06 14.92
CA PHE A 260 -5.61 18.29 16.22
C PHE A 260 -4.36 17.40 16.40
N ARG A 261 -4.44 16.14 15.96
CA ARG A 261 -3.31 15.22 15.97
C ARG A 261 -2.17 15.72 15.07
N TYR A 262 -2.45 16.15 13.83
CA TYR A 262 -1.42 16.69 12.94
C TYR A 262 -0.72 17.92 13.54
N LEU A 263 -1.49 18.85 14.10
CA LEU A 263 -0.91 20.03 14.75
C LEU A 263 0.01 19.63 15.91
N LYS A 264 -0.44 18.70 16.75
CA LYS A 264 0.35 18.20 17.87
C LYS A 264 1.64 17.49 17.43
N GLU A 265 1.55 16.61 16.43
CA GLU A 265 2.69 15.81 15.96
C GLU A 265 3.71 16.58 15.13
N LEU A 266 3.27 17.67 14.49
CA LEU A 266 4.12 18.62 13.77
C LEU A 266 4.57 19.82 14.63
N ALA A 267 4.17 19.86 15.92
CA ALA A 267 4.46 20.96 16.84
C ALA A 267 4.03 22.34 16.29
N LEU A 268 2.81 22.40 15.74
CA LEU A 268 2.25 23.59 15.09
C LEU A 268 1.31 24.39 16.03
N PRO A 269 1.21 25.71 15.83
CA PRO A 269 0.26 26.57 16.55
C PRO A 269 -1.23 26.23 16.35
N LEU A 270 -2.05 26.47 17.38
CA LEU A 270 -3.47 26.07 17.42
C LEU A 270 -4.34 26.90 16.47
N GLU A 271 -3.91 28.11 16.12
CA GLU A 271 -4.59 29.03 15.21
C GLU A 271 -4.76 28.41 13.81
N LEU A 272 -3.87 27.49 13.44
CA LEU A 272 -3.95 26.72 12.20
C LEU A 272 -5.14 25.76 12.18
N TYR A 273 -5.68 25.37 13.34
CA TYR A 273 -6.85 24.50 13.43
C TYR A 273 -8.07 25.17 12.78
N ASP A 274 -8.44 26.35 13.28
CA ASP A 274 -9.58 27.12 12.78
C ASP A 274 -9.35 27.57 11.33
N ALA A 275 -8.13 28.03 11.00
CA ALA A 275 -7.77 28.42 9.64
C ALA A 275 -7.96 27.27 8.63
N THR A 276 -7.55 26.05 8.99
CA THR A 276 -7.66 24.88 8.11
C THR A 276 -9.11 24.46 7.90
N ILE A 277 -9.93 24.49 8.95
CA ILE A 277 -11.38 24.18 8.84
C ILE A 277 -12.06 25.20 7.93
N ARG A 278 -11.85 26.49 8.16
CA ARG A 278 -12.41 27.57 7.33
C ARG A 278 -11.98 27.45 5.87
N LEU A 279 -10.72 27.09 5.60
CA LEU A 279 -10.26 26.87 4.23
C LEU A 279 -10.96 25.67 3.59
N GLY A 280 -11.16 24.58 4.34
CA GLY A 280 -11.92 23.41 3.91
C GLY A 280 -13.37 23.76 3.54
N GLU A 281 -14.05 24.54 4.39
CA GLU A 281 -15.42 25.02 4.17
C GLU A 281 -15.52 25.92 2.94
N GLN A 282 -14.59 26.87 2.78
CA GLN A 282 -14.54 27.75 1.60
C GLN A 282 -14.29 27.00 0.29
N LEU A 283 -13.64 25.84 0.36
CA LEU A 283 -13.38 24.96 -0.77
C LEU A 283 -14.45 23.88 -0.95
N GLU A 284 -15.48 23.85 -0.11
CA GLU A 284 -16.58 22.88 -0.12
C GLU A 284 -16.07 21.43 -0.03
N TYR A 285 -15.11 21.18 0.87
CA TYR A 285 -14.61 19.83 1.12
C TYR A 285 -15.38 19.16 2.26
N ASP A 286 -15.94 18.00 1.95
CA ASP A 286 -16.57 17.08 2.91
C ASP A 286 -15.58 16.10 3.55
N PHE A 287 -14.35 16.03 3.04
CA PHE A 287 -13.31 15.09 3.44
C PHE A 287 -13.75 13.62 3.41
N ALA A 288 -14.64 13.27 2.48
CA ALA A 288 -14.98 11.89 2.13
C ALA A 288 -14.23 11.45 0.85
N LEU A 289 -14.06 10.13 0.70
CA LEU A 289 -13.48 9.55 -0.51
C LEU A 289 -14.54 9.46 -1.62
N ASN A 290 -14.74 10.57 -2.32
CA ASN A 290 -15.73 10.64 -3.40
C ASN A 290 -15.12 10.19 -4.73
N VAL A 291 -15.15 8.88 -5.00
CA VAL A 291 -14.61 8.30 -6.24
C VAL A 291 -15.72 7.71 -7.09
N THR A 292 -15.88 8.23 -8.31
CA THR A 292 -16.83 7.64 -9.26
C THR A 292 -16.21 6.45 -10.01
N PRO A 293 -17.02 5.44 -10.40
CA PRO A 293 -16.53 4.21 -11.05
C PRO A 293 -15.80 4.41 -12.38
N ARG A 294 -15.96 5.57 -13.04
CA ARG A 294 -15.34 5.86 -14.35
C ARG A 294 -14.15 6.83 -14.27
N GLN A 295 -13.92 7.47 -13.13
CA GLN A 295 -12.92 8.53 -13.00
C GLN A 295 -11.57 7.99 -12.52
N LYS A 296 -10.47 8.40 -13.14
CA LYS A 296 -9.12 8.08 -12.66
C LYS A 296 -8.92 8.61 -11.23
N LEU A 297 -8.25 7.84 -10.38
CA LEU A 297 -8.00 8.28 -9.01
C LEU A 297 -6.88 9.32 -9.03
N HIS A 298 -7.26 10.57 -8.81
CA HIS A 298 -6.31 11.66 -8.66
C HIS A 298 -6.04 11.91 -7.17
N ILE A 299 -4.82 12.35 -6.86
CA ILE A 299 -4.34 12.53 -5.49
C ILE A 299 -5.19 13.58 -4.73
N ASN A 300 -5.68 14.60 -5.44
CA ASN A 300 -6.59 15.62 -4.92
C ASN A 300 -8.00 15.10 -4.58
N ILE A 301 -8.30 13.81 -4.80
CA ILE A 301 -9.56 13.18 -4.36
C ILE A 301 -9.39 12.53 -2.97
N LEU A 302 -8.15 12.16 -2.62
CA LEU A 302 -7.86 11.51 -1.34
C LEU A 302 -8.14 12.48 -0.18
N PRO A 303 -8.95 12.08 0.81
CA PRO A 303 -9.37 13.00 1.86
C PRO A 303 -8.22 13.38 2.81
N GLU A 304 -7.26 12.49 3.04
CA GLU A 304 -6.07 12.77 3.86
C GLU A 304 -5.14 13.77 3.15
N ALA A 305 -4.99 13.61 1.83
CA ALA A 305 -4.22 14.54 1.00
C ALA A 305 -4.87 15.93 0.97
N ARG A 306 -6.20 16.01 0.88
CA ARG A 306 -6.93 17.29 0.96
C ARG A 306 -6.71 17.96 2.32
N LEU A 307 -6.93 17.23 3.41
CA LEU A 307 -6.81 17.77 4.77
C LEU A 307 -5.38 18.26 5.05
N MET A 308 -4.38 17.44 4.77
CA MET A 308 -2.98 17.82 4.97
C MET A 308 -2.56 18.98 4.07
N SER A 309 -3.03 19.01 2.81
CA SER A 309 -2.71 20.11 1.90
C SER A 309 -3.36 21.42 2.33
N CYS A 310 -4.60 21.41 2.83
CA CYS A 310 -5.22 22.60 3.42
C CYS A 310 -4.40 23.11 4.61
N LEU A 311 -3.97 22.21 5.50
CA LEU A 311 -3.10 22.57 6.64
C LEU A 311 -1.79 23.18 6.16
N VAL A 312 -1.11 22.56 5.20
CA VAL A 312 0.15 23.07 4.62
C VAL A 312 -0.04 24.45 3.99
N ILE A 313 -1.15 24.70 3.30
CA ILE A 313 -1.46 26.02 2.72
C ILE A 313 -1.67 27.05 3.83
N CYS A 314 -2.40 26.72 4.90
CA CYS A 314 -2.58 27.58 6.06
C CYS A 314 -1.24 27.89 6.75
N VAL A 315 -0.36 26.89 6.89
CA VAL A 315 1.01 27.08 7.39
C VAL A 315 1.77 28.06 6.49
N LYS A 316 1.75 27.88 5.16
CA LYS A 316 2.42 28.79 4.23
C LYS A 316 1.86 30.23 4.26
N LEU A 317 0.58 30.40 4.57
CA LEU A 317 -0.08 31.70 4.65
C LEU A 317 0.25 32.46 5.96
N ILE A 318 0.24 31.75 7.09
CA ILE A 318 0.39 32.34 8.42
C ILE A 318 1.86 32.33 8.87
N PHE A 319 2.58 31.23 8.61
CA PHE A 319 3.97 30.99 8.99
C PHE A 319 4.82 30.58 7.77
N PRO A 320 5.06 31.49 6.81
CA PRO A 320 5.81 31.16 5.59
C PRO A 320 7.23 30.64 5.89
N PHE A 321 7.75 29.78 5.00
CA PHE A 321 9.10 29.20 5.07
C PHE A 321 10.21 30.13 4.52
N ASP A 322 9.88 31.39 4.23
CA ASP A 322 10.81 32.35 3.65
C ASP A 322 11.33 33.34 4.71
N ASN A 323 12.37 34.08 4.35
CA ASN A 323 12.95 35.12 5.20
C ASN A 323 12.34 36.51 4.92
N VAL A 324 11.13 36.57 4.33
CA VAL A 324 10.48 37.83 3.96
C VAL A 324 9.69 38.37 5.14
N LYS A 325 10.06 39.55 5.62
CA LYS A 325 9.37 40.22 6.74
C LYS A 325 7.97 40.68 6.33
N ARG A 326 6.97 40.28 7.11
CA ARG A 326 5.56 40.67 6.95
C ARG A 326 5.04 41.15 8.30
N TYR A 327 4.15 42.14 8.29
CA TYR A 327 3.68 42.79 9.52
C TYR A 327 2.15 42.75 9.62
N PRO A 328 1.59 42.21 10.72
CA PRO A 328 0.15 42.19 10.96
C PRO A 328 -0.39 43.61 11.12
N ARG A 329 -1.70 43.77 10.94
CA ARG A 329 -2.41 45.04 11.18
C ARG A 329 -2.72 45.22 12.67
N SER A 330 -2.95 44.10 13.37
CA SER A 330 -3.21 44.06 14.80
C SER A 330 -2.41 42.96 15.50
N LEU A 331 -1.99 43.21 16.74
CA LEU A 331 -1.43 42.20 17.65
C LEU A 331 -2.40 41.06 17.99
N THR A 332 -3.70 41.20 17.67
CA THR A 332 -4.69 40.13 17.83
C THR A 332 -4.63 39.09 16.72
N GLU A 333 -3.92 39.37 15.62
CA GLU A 333 -3.77 38.43 14.51
C GLU A 333 -2.81 37.29 14.89
N PRO A 334 -3.04 36.05 14.39
CA PRO A 334 -2.15 34.91 14.63
C PRO A 334 -0.70 35.17 14.14
N THR A 335 -0.56 36.05 13.15
CA THR A 335 0.67 36.47 12.49
C THR A 335 1.50 37.46 13.32
N ALA A 336 1.00 37.90 14.49
CA ALA A 336 1.79 38.60 15.50
C ALA A 336 2.85 37.70 16.16
N THR A 337 2.79 36.39 15.92
CA THR A 337 3.85 35.44 16.24
C THR A 337 4.44 34.86 14.96
N ALA A 338 5.78 34.73 14.92
CA ALA A 338 6.50 34.11 13.84
C ALA A 338 7.18 32.83 14.34
N MET A 339 7.10 31.78 13.53
CA MET A 339 7.70 30.49 13.84
C MET A 339 9.19 30.48 13.44
N ASP A 340 10.05 29.94 14.31
CA ASP A 340 11.46 29.73 13.99
C ASP A 340 11.65 28.35 13.33
N TRP A 341 11.60 28.34 11.99
CA TRP A 341 11.71 27.10 11.21
C TRP A 341 13.06 26.39 11.36
N ALA A 342 14.15 27.12 11.63
CA ALA A 342 15.45 26.53 11.88
C ALA A 342 15.48 25.82 13.25
N ALA A 343 14.93 26.46 14.28
CA ALA A 343 14.77 25.83 15.59
C ALA A 343 13.82 24.63 15.53
N TRP A 344 12.69 24.74 14.82
CA TRP A 344 11.76 23.65 14.59
C TRP A 344 12.44 22.44 13.93
N SER A 345 13.16 22.69 12.83
CA SER A 345 13.87 21.68 12.05
C SER A 345 14.88 20.89 12.91
N ARG A 346 15.69 21.61 13.69
CA ARG A 346 16.66 21.03 14.63
C ARG A 346 15.99 20.22 15.74
N LEU A 347 15.00 20.78 16.44
CA LEU A 347 14.31 20.09 17.55
C LEU A 347 13.58 18.83 17.08
N MET A 348 13.01 18.85 15.87
CA MET A 348 12.40 17.68 15.25
C MET A 348 13.44 16.58 14.95
N GLN A 349 14.61 16.94 14.44
CA GLN A 349 15.70 15.99 14.17
C GLN A 349 16.26 15.40 15.47
N GLU A 350 16.55 16.23 16.47
CA GLU A 350 17.03 15.78 17.79
C GLU A 350 16.05 14.79 18.42
N THR A 351 14.74 15.09 18.38
CA THR A 351 13.70 14.19 18.90
C THR A 351 13.67 12.84 18.17
N LYS A 352 13.87 12.85 16.85
CA LYS A 352 13.96 11.62 16.06
C LYS A 352 15.23 10.84 16.36
N ALA A 353 16.37 11.49 16.47
CA ALA A 353 17.65 10.86 16.81
C ALA A 353 17.58 10.19 18.19
N VAL A 354 16.96 10.85 19.18
CA VAL A 354 16.71 10.26 20.50
C VAL A 354 15.79 9.04 20.41
N ALA A 355 14.71 9.12 19.62
CA ALA A 355 13.81 7.98 19.40
C ALA A 355 14.50 6.79 18.70
N ARG A 356 15.46 7.06 17.81
CA ARG A 356 16.30 6.06 17.13
C ARG A 356 17.39 5.46 18.03
N GLY A 357 17.71 6.12 19.16
CA GLY A 357 18.81 5.72 20.04
C GLY A 357 20.18 6.19 19.56
N GLY A 358 20.23 7.24 18.75
CA GLY A 358 21.45 7.82 18.16
C GLY A 358 21.24 8.21 16.69
N GLU A 359 22.12 9.05 16.16
CA GLU A 359 22.10 9.45 14.74
C GLU A 359 22.60 8.33 13.81
N ASP A 360 23.47 7.45 14.31
CA ASP A 360 24.19 6.45 13.49
C ASP A 360 23.45 5.10 13.35
N ARG A 361 22.23 4.99 13.92
CA ARG A 361 21.42 3.77 13.85
C ARG A 361 20.40 3.85 12.73
N PHE A 362 20.39 2.83 11.86
CA PHE A 362 19.38 2.71 10.82
C PHE A 362 18.00 2.37 11.38
N THR A 363 16.96 2.89 10.72
CA THR A 363 15.58 2.43 10.92
C THR A 363 15.30 1.14 10.14
N THR A 364 14.18 0.48 10.45
CA THR A 364 13.78 -0.71 9.69
C THR A 364 13.55 -0.40 8.21
N GLU A 365 12.96 0.76 7.94
CA GLU A 365 12.75 1.27 6.58
C GLU A 365 14.07 1.48 5.85
N GLU A 366 15.05 2.12 6.48
CA GLU A 366 16.38 2.38 5.92
C GLU A 366 17.09 1.05 5.61
N LEU A 367 17.08 0.09 6.56
CA LEU A 367 17.67 -1.24 6.37
C LEU A 367 17.01 -2.05 5.25
N THR A 368 15.70 -1.91 5.07
CA THR A 368 14.98 -2.59 3.98
C THR A 368 15.28 -1.96 2.60
N LYS A 369 15.74 -0.71 2.58
CA LYS A 369 16.05 0.05 1.35
C LYS A 369 17.54 0.03 0.97
N VAL A 370 18.42 -0.55 1.80
CA VAL A 370 19.86 -0.66 1.53
C VAL A 370 20.08 -1.32 0.16
N GLU A 371 20.79 -0.63 -0.72
CA GLU A 371 21.24 -1.17 -2.01
C GLU A 371 22.68 -1.70 -1.90
N GLU A 372 23.11 -2.52 -2.86
CA GLU A 372 24.45 -3.12 -2.90
C GLU A 372 25.59 -2.10 -2.78
N LYS A 373 25.39 -0.89 -3.32
CA LYS A 373 26.38 0.19 -3.28
C LYS A 373 26.54 0.80 -1.89
N ASP A 374 25.50 0.76 -1.06
CA ASP A 374 25.47 1.42 0.24
C ASP A 374 26.33 0.64 1.25
N VAL A 375 26.43 -0.67 1.07
CA VAL A 375 27.24 -1.59 1.89
C VAL A 375 28.71 -1.15 1.97
N PHE A 376 29.25 -0.54 0.91
CA PHE A 376 30.64 -0.07 0.90
C PHE A 376 30.89 1.19 1.77
N PHE A 377 29.83 1.89 2.18
CA PHE A 377 29.91 3.10 2.99
C PHE A 377 29.40 2.90 4.42
N MET A 378 28.93 1.69 4.76
CA MET A 378 28.44 1.37 6.09
C MET A 378 29.61 1.19 7.08
N SER A 379 29.42 1.69 8.30
CA SER A 379 30.32 1.39 9.42
C SER A 379 30.19 -0.08 9.86
N ASN A 380 31.13 -0.58 10.67
CA ASN A 380 31.04 -1.96 11.19
C ASN A 380 29.76 -2.16 12.01
N ASP A 381 29.42 -1.21 12.89
CA ASP A 381 28.21 -1.27 13.73
C ASP A 381 26.92 -1.27 12.87
N GLN A 382 26.94 -0.51 11.78
CA GLN A 382 25.86 -0.46 10.79
C GLN A 382 25.71 -1.78 10.02
N LEU A 383 26.81 -2.44 9.67
CA LEU A 383 26.80 -3.75 9.02
C LEU A 383 26.26 -4.82 9.97
N ASP A 384 26.69 -4.81 11.23
CA ASP A 384 26.19 -5.72 12.26
C ASP A 384 24.67 -5.52 12.45
N GLN A 385 24.22 -4.26 12.50
CA GLN A 385 22.80 -3.92 12.55
C GLN A 385 22.01 -4.48 11.35
N TYR A 386 22.57 -4.41 10.14
CA TYR A 386 21.95 -4.96 8.94
C TYR A 386 21.83 -6.48 8.97
N LEU A 387 22.89 -7.18 9.41
CA LEU A 387 22.89 -8.64 9.54
C LEU A 387 21.90 -9.10 10.61
N ASP A 388 21.84 -8.43 11.75
CA ASP A 388 20.89 -8.72 12.84
C ASP A 388 19.44 -8.46 12.44
N PHE A 389 19.18 -7.40 11.68
CA PHE A 389 17.88 -7.11 11.10
C PHE A 389 17.44 -8.24 10.16
N TYR A 390 18.34 -8.73 9.30
CA TYR A 390 18.01 -9.82 8.38
C TYR A 390 17.69 -11.11 9.13
N LEU A 391 18.50 -11.42 10.16
CA LEU A 391 18.29 -12.56 11.04
C LEU A 391 16.90 -12.48 11.71
N SER A 392 16.54 -11.37 12.34
CA SER A 392 15.28 -11.28 13.09
C SER A 392 14.03 -11.23 12.21
N LYS A 393 14.10 -10.59 11.03
CA LYS A 393 12.93 -10.34 10.18
C LYS A 393 12.70 -11.43 9.13
N PHE A 394 13.75 -12.02 8.57
CA PHE A 394 13.64 -13.00 7.49
C PHE A 394 13.91 -14.44 7.97
N LEU A 395 14.83 -14.64 8.91
CA LEU A 395 15.16 -15.97 9.44
C LEU A 395 14.37 -16.23 10.73
N GLY A 396 13.16 -16.78 10.61
CA GLY A 396 12.39 -17.19 11.78
C GLY A 396 13.07 -18.33 12.55
N GLU A 397 12.99 -18.32 13.89
CA GLU A 397 13.43 -19.42 14.78
C GLU A 397 12.89 -20.79 14.32
N THR A 398 11.70 -20.81 13.73
CA THR A 398 11.06 -22.03 13.21
C THR A 398 11.79 -22.65 12.02
N HIS A 399 12.47 -21.88 11.17
CA HIS A 399 13.24 -22.43 10.03
C HIS A 399 14.59 -23.00 10.50
N LEU A 400 15.21 -22.35 11.48
CA LEU A 400 16.42 -22.86 12.14
C LEU A 400 16.11 -24.13 12.94
N GLN A 401 15.00 -24.15 13.69
CA GLN A 401 14.54 -25.33 14.43
C GLN A 401 14.07 -26.46 13.50
N SER A 402 13.37 -26.17 12.41
CA SER A 402 12.97 -27.21 11.46
C SER A 402 14.18 -27.83 10.75
N ASN A 403 15.16 -27.02 10.35
CA ASN A 403 16.36 -27.55 9.70
C ASN A 403 17.22 -28.36 10.67
N ARG A 404 17.31 -27.93 11.94
CA ARG A 404 17.96 -28.71 13.01
C ARG A 404 17.25 -30.05 13.28
N ALA A 405 15.93 -30.12 13.11
CA ALA A 405 15.15 -31.33 13.39
C ALA A 405 15.08 -32.32 12.21
N VAL A 406 15.46 -31.90 11.00
CA VAL A 406 15.34 -32.73 9.78
C VAL A 406 16.61 -33.55 9.53
N ASP A 407 17.78 -33.08 9.99
CA ASP A 407 19.06 -33.72 9.71
C ASP A 407 20.14 -33.35 10.75
N ASP A 408 20.67 -34.36 11.45
CA ASP A 408 21.74 -34.21 12.45
C ASP A 408 22.99 -33.53 11.88
N PHE A 409 23.25 -33.70 10.57
CA PHE A 409 24.35 -33.04 9.88
C PHE A 409 24.16 -31.52 9.79
N HIS A 410 22.96 -31.07 9.42
CA HIS A 410 22.65 -29.64 9.36
C HIS A 410 22.67 -29.01 10.75
N ALA A 411 22.18 -29.72 11.76
CA ALA A 411 22.28 -29.27 13.15
C ALA A 411 23.74 -29.08 13.59
N ALA A 412 24.60 -30.08 13.35
CA ALA A 412 26.03 -29.99 13.65
C ALA A 412 26.72 -28.84 12.90
N MET A 413 26.35 -28.59 11.64
CA MET A 413 26.88 -27.47 10.85
C MET A 413 26.47 -26.11 11.42
N TYR A 414 25.20 -25.93 11.83
CA TYR A 414 24.75 -24.69 12.47
C TYR A 414 25.38 -24.48 13.85
N ASP A 415 25.68 -25.56 14.58
CA ASP A 415 26.33 -25.47 15.88
C ASP A 415 27.83 -25.14 15.78
N MET A 416 28.48 -25.46 14.65
CA MET A 416 29.86 -25.00 14.37
C MET A 416 29.95 -23.48 14.15
N PHE A 417 28.87 -22.86 13.66
CA PHE A 417 28.79 -21.42 13.38
C PHE A 417 27.52 -20.82 13.99
N PRO A 418 27.45 -20.72 15.33
CA PRO A 418 26.25 -20.23 16.00
C PRO A 418 26.01 -18.77 15.63
N VAL A 419 24.81 -18.48 15.13
CA VAL A 419 24.38 -17.11 14.89
C VAL A 419 23.74 -16.57 16.17
N THR A 420 24.46 -15.69 16.85
CA THR A 420 23.93 -14.94 17.99
C THR A 420 23.31 -13.65 17.50
N SER A 421 22.08 -13.35 17.93
CA SER A 421 21.54 -11.99 17.76
C SER A 421 21.87 -11.17 18.99
N ASP A 422 22.42 -9.99 18.80
CA ASP A 422 22.57 -9.04 19.90
C ASP A 422 21.32 -8.14 19.96
N ALA A 423 20.56 -8.28 21.04
CA ALA A 423 19.33 -7.51 21.23
C ALA A 423 19.59 -6.00 21.32
N ASP A 424 20.81 -5.59 21.69
CA ASP A 424 21.19 -4.17 21.80
C ASP A 424 21.51 -3.51 20.45
N ILE A 425 21.80 -4.32 19.41
CA ILE A 425 22.15 -3.90 18.05
C ILE A 425 20.91 -3.86 17.14
N GLN A 426 19.83 -4.58 17.48
CA GLN A 426 18.58 -4.55 16.73
C GLN A 426 18.07 -3.11 16.52
N PRO A 427 17.56 -2.77 15.32
CA PRO A 427 16.96 -1.47 15.05
C PRO A 427 15.82 -1.22 16.05
N ARG A 428 15.97 -0.17 16.86
CA ARG A 428 14.88 0.23 17.76
C ARG A 428 13.69 0.62 16.90
N LYS A 429 12.53 0.04 17.21
CA LYS A 429 11.26 0.38 16.56
C LYS A 429 11.03 1.88 16.76
N SER A 430 11.24 2.65 15.69
CA SER A 430 11.20 4.12 15.68
C SER A 430 9.85 4.69 16.17
N SER A 431 8.81 3.85 16.20
CA SER A 431 7.45 4.17 16.59
C SER A 431 7.04 3.59 17.95
N ALA A 432 7.96 3.36 18.88
CA ALA A 432 7.60 3.37 20.30
C ALA A 432 6.93 4.73 20.57
N GLY A 433 5.59 4.74 20.44
CA GLY A 433 4.82 5.91 20.05
C GLY A 433 5.25 7.09 20.88
N ARG A 434 5.63 8.20 20.22
CA ARG A 434 6.04 9.44 20.88
C ARG A 434 5.11 9.61 22.07
N LEU A 435 5.63 9.33 23.27
CA LEU A 435 4.80 9.31 24.46
C LEU A 435 4.09 10.65 24.46
N HIS A 436 2.80 10.67 24.81
CA HIS A 436 2.01 11.89 24.78
C HIS A 436 2.78 13.09 25.38
N ASN A 437 3.60 12.81 26.41
CA ASN A 437 4.52 13.72 27.08
C ASN A 437 5.70 14.22 26.21
N GLY A 438 6.35 13.37 25.41
CA GLY A 438 7.42 13.77 24.50
C GLY A 438 6.94 14.73 23.41
N ASN A 439 5.75 14.48 22.84
CA ASN A 439 5.13 15.41 21.90
C ASN A 439 4.81 16.77 22.54
N LEU A 440 4.35 16.77 23.79
CA LEU A 440 4.08 18.02 24.51
C LEU A 440 5.37 18.79 24.86
N GLN A 441 6.45 18.08 25.20
CA GLN A 441 7.75 18.71 25.46
C GLN A 441 8.32 19.35 24.20
N LEU A 442 8.28 18.63 23.07
CA LEU A 442 8.66 19.15 21.76
C LEU A 442 7.82 20.39 21.40
N LEU A 443 6.50 20.32 21.54
CA LEU A 443 5.60 21.44 21.26
C LEU A 443 5.95 22.66 22.12
N ARG A 444 6.18 22.48 23.43
CA ARG A 444 6.62 23.57 24.31
C ARG A 444 7.97 24.16 23.91
N ALA A 445 8.93 23.31 23.53
CA ALA A 445 10.26 23.74 23.11
C ALA A 445 10.19 24.58 21.82
N VAL A 446 9.45 24.08 20.80
CA VAL A 446 9.26 24.80 19.53
C VAL A 446 8.57 26.14 19.76
N HIS A 447 7.45 26.16 20.50
CA HIS A 447 6.72 27.40 20.74
C HIS A 447 7.51 28.39 21.62
N GLY A 448 8.40 27.90 22.49
CA GLY A 448 9.32 28.72 23.25
C GLY A 448 10.37 29.45 22.39
N THR A 449 10.58 29.01 21.14
CA THR A 449 11.46 29.68 20.17
C THR A 449 10.73 30.66 19.24
N ALA A 450 9.40 30.77 19.35
CA ALA A 450 8.62 31.69 18.52
C ALA A 450 8.99 33.15 18.81
N ARG A 451 8.96 33.98 17.77
CA ARG A 451 9.35 35.40 17.84
C ARG A 451 8.12 36.29 17.74
N ALA A 452 8.05 37.34 18.54
CA ALA A 452 7.00 38.35 18.42
C ALA A 452 7.26 39.23 17.19
N VAL A 453 6.20 39.52 16.43
CA VAL A 453 6.20 40.44 15.29
C VAL A 453 5.38 41.67 15.68
N GLY A 454 5.98 42.85 15.58
CA GLY A 454 5.28 44.11 15.86
C GLY A 454 4.17 44.39 14.84
N GLU A 455 3.07 44.99 15.28
CA GLU A 455 2.03 45.49 14.39
C GLU A 455 2.50 46.77 13.68
N ILE A 456 2.08 46.93 12.42
CA ILE A 456 2.21 48.18 11.69
C ILE A 456 0.79 48.55 11.22
N PRO A 457 0.17 49.61 11.74
CA PRO A 457 -1.14 50.07 11.28
C PRO A 457 -1.15 50.37 9.78
N ASP A 458 -2.34 50.55 9.18
CA ASP A 458 -2.43 51.08 7.82
C ASP A 458 -2.07 52.57 7.86
N ASP A 459 -0.79 52.90 7.74
CA ASP A 459 -0.34 54.16 7.18
C ASP A 459 -0.16 54.00 5.66
N ASP A 460 -0.24 55.10 4.89
CA ASP A 460 -0.21 55.17 3.42
C ASP A 460 1.06 54.58 2.74
N ASP A 461 1.94 53.92 3.50
CA ASP A 461 3.18 53.34 3.02
C ASP A 461 2.92 51.99 2.32
N ALA A 462 2.64 52.06 1.02
CA ALA A 462 2.35 50.92 0.14
C ALA A 462 3.47 49.86 0.05
N SER A 463 4.61 50.09 0.72
CA SER A 463 5.77 49.20 0.76
C SER A 463 5.67 48.09 1.82
N VAL A 464 4.76 48.19 2.79
CA VAL A 464 4.62 47.22 3.89
C VAL A 464 3.96 45.93 3.41
N LEU A 465 4.68 44.81 3.52
CA LEU A 465 4.15 43.49 3.19
C LEU A 465 3.25 42.97 4.30
N ARG A 466 2.03 42.61 3.94
CA ARG A 466 1.04 42.00 4.85
C ARG A 466 1.16 40.47 4.89
N PRO A 467 0.78 39.81 5.99
CA PRO A 467 0.67 38.35 6.02
C PRO A 467 -0.19 37.81 4.88
N GLY A 468 0.17 36.65 4.34
CA GLY A 468 -0.46 36.10 3.13
C GLY A 468 -0.07 36.75 1.79
N THR A 469 0.62 37.90 1.78
CA THR A 469 1.17 38.48 0.54
C THR A 469 2.46 37.78 0.11
N ARG A 470 2.78 37.83 -1.19
CA ARG A 470 3.93 37.13 -1.81
C ARG A 470 3.96 35.63 -1.44
N TYR A 471 2.83 34.96 -1.64
CA TYR A 471 2.72 33.52 -1.40
C TYR A 471 3.63 32.73 -2.37
N ALA A 472 4.47 31.85 -1.82
CA ALA A 472 5.38 31.03 -2.61
C ALA A 472 4.69 29.76 -3.14
N HIS A 473 4.78 29.52 -4.45
CA HIS A 473 4.28 28.29 -5.08
C HIS A 473 5.44 27.33 -5.34
N TYR A 474 5.35 26.10 -4.83
CA TYR A 474 6.32 25.04 -5.06
C TYR A 474 5.67 23.98 -5.92
N LYS A 475 6.18 23.78 -7.14
CA LYS A 475 5.65 22.79 -8.09
C LYS A 475 6.36 21.45 -7.98
N LYS A 476 7.63 21.46 -7.59
CA LYS A 476 8.50 20.29 -7.50
C LYS A 476 9.19 20.22 -6.15
N GLU A 477 9.60 19.02 -5.76
CA GLU A 477 10.36 18.78 -4.53
C GLU A 477 11.69 19.54 -4.49
N SER A 478 12.33 19.71 -5.66
CA SER A 478 13.58 20.45 -5.81
C SER A 478 13.46 21.95 -5.56
N GLU A 479 12.24 22.51 -5.60
CA GLU A 479 11.97 23.92 -5.36
C GLU A 479 11.73 24.23 -3.88
N LEU A 480 11.58 23.21 -3.02
CA LEU A 480 11.35 23.39 -1.60
C LEU A 480 12.65 23.84 -0.89
N PRO A 481 12.63 24.94 -0.13
CA PRO A 481 13.69 25.27 0.81
C PRO A 481 13.91 24.15 1.82
N ASP A 482 15.10 24.03 2.42
CA ASP A 482 15.46 22.88 3.25
C ASP A 482 14.50 22.66 4.43
N HIS A 483 14.12 23.72 5.14
CA HIS A 483 13.14 23.61 6.24
C HIS A 483 11.73 23.24 5.73
N ALA A 484 11.34 23.73 4.55
CA ALA A 484 10.07 23.36 3.93
C ALA A 484 10.09 21.89 3.49
N ARG A 485 11.21 21.41 2.93
CA ARG A 485 11.39 20.00 2.55
C ARG A 485 11.18 19.10 3.76
N GLN A 486 11.88 19.38 4.87
CA GLN A 486 11.72 18.59 6.10
C GLN A 486 10.28 18.64 6.65
N PHE A 487 9.63 19.81 6.59
CA PHE A 487 8.23 19.93 7.01
C PHE A 487 7.29 19.10 6.14
N PHE A 488 7.43 19.18 4.82
CA PHE A 488 6.61 18.40 3.90
C PHE A 488 6.88 16.89 4.04
N GLU A 489 8.11 16.47 4.32
CA GLU A 489 8.48 15.08 4.62
C GLU A 489 7.71 14.56 5.83
N GLU A 490 7.70 15.32 6.93
CA GLU A 490 6.98 14.94 8.15
C GLU A 490 5.46 14.97 7.96
N ALA A 491 4.94 15.99 7.28
CA ALA A 491 3.53 16.10 6.95
C ALA A 491 3.07 14.92 6.07
N ALA A 492 3.85 14.56 5.04
CA ALA A 492 3.56 13.46 4.15
C ALA A 492 3.60 12.12 4.89
N ARG A 493 4.63 11.89 5.72
CA ARG A 493 4.76 10.69 6.57
C ARG A 493 3.56 10.51 7.50
N LEU A 494 3.12 11.59 8.17
CA LEU A 494 1.96 11.54 9.08
C LEU A 494 0.64 11.30 8.35
N ALA A 495 0.44 11.90 7.18
CA ALA A 495 -0.78 11.72 6.39
C ALA A 495 -0.82 10.37 5.66
N GLY A 496 0.33 9.72 5.47
CA GLY A 496 0.46 8.50 4.65
C GLY A 496 0.56 8.80 3.17
N LEU A 497 1.27 9.85 2.81
CA LEU A 497 1.51 10.28 1.43
C LEU A 497 3.00 10.19 1.12
N THR A 498 3.35 10.03 -0.15
CA THR A 498 4.72 10.33 -0.58
C THR A 498 4.90 11.85 -0.66
N MET A 499 6.16 12.32 -0.61
CA MET A 499 6.49 13.74 -0.79
C MET A 499 5.85 14.30 -2.06
N ASP A 500 6.07 13.62 -3.19
CA ASP A 500 5.49 13.95 -4.49
C ASP A 500 3.97 14.08 -4.45
N MET A 501 3.28 13.14 -3.77
CA MET A 501 1.82 13.18 -3.64
C MET A 501 1.36 14.44 -2.93
N LEU A 502 2.02 14.82 -1.83
CA LEU A 502 1.68 16.00 -1.06
C LEU A 502 1.93 17.29 -1.88
N VAL A 503 3.11 17.44 -2.49
CA VAL A 503 3.46 18.62 -3.30
C VAL A 503 2.47 18.82 -4.44
N ARG A 504 2.12 17.75 -5.16
CA ARG A 504 1.12 17.81 -6.24
C ARG A 504 -0.27 18.17 -5.74
N CYS A 505 -0.68 17.65 -4.58
CA CYS A 505 -1.98 17.94 -4.00
C CYS A 505 -2.08 19.41 -3.58
N VAL A 506 -1.06 19.92 -2.88
CA VAL A 506 -0.93 21.33 -2.51
C VAL A 506 -1.03 22.22 -3.76
N GLY A 507 -0.23 21.96 -4.79
CA GLY A 507 -0.28 22.74 -6.05
C GLY A 507 -1.62 22.62 -6.80
N HIS A 508 -2.38 21.54 -6.60
CA HIS A 508 -3.75 21.43 -7.13
C HIS A 508 -4.72 22.33 -6.36
N ILE A 509 -4.70 22.29 -5.03
CA ILE A 509 -5.59 23.10 -4.19
C ILE A 509 -5.28 24.59 -4.34
N GLU A 510 -4.01 24.99 -4.42
CA GLU A 510 -3.61 26.36 -4.70
C GLU A 510 -4.23 26.90 -6.00
N ARG A 511 -4.17 26.10 -7.09
CA ARG A 511 -4.83 26.46 -8.36
C ARG A 511 -6.35 26.56 -8.22
N LYS A 512 -6.98 25.73 -7.38
CA LYS A 512 -8.41 25.82 -7.09
C LYS A 512 -8.74 27.12 -6.35
N ILE A 513 -7.95 27.50 -5.35
CA ILE A 513 -8.12 28.76 -4.60
C ILE A 513 -8.04 29.96 -5.54
N VAL A 514 -6.99 30.04 -6.39
CA VAL A 514 -6.82 31.14 -7.35
C VAL A 514 -7.99 31.24 -8.32
N ARG A 515 -8.50 30.09 -8.80
CA ARG A 515 -9.68 30.06 -9.68
C ARG A 515 -10.92 30.59 -8.99
N GLU A 516 -11.20 30.16 -7.77
CA GLU A 516 -12.36 30.60 -7.01
C GLU A 516 -12.29 32.08 -6.63
N GLN A 517 -11.11 32.60 -6.29
CA GLN A 517 -10.90 34.04 -6.09
C GLN A 517 -11.19 34.84 -7.36
N GLY A 518 -10.69 34.38 -8.51
CA GLY A 518 -10.99 35.02 -9.81
C GLY A 518 -12.48 34.99 -10.18
N ARG A 519 -13.20 33.92 -9.83
CA ARG A 519 -14.67 33.85 -10.02
C ARG A 519 -15.40 34.84 -9.14
N LYS A 520 -15.03 34.95 -7.86
CA LYS A 520 -15.63 35.92 -6.92
C LYS A 520 -15.37 37.37 -7.35
N GLN A 521 -14.16 37.69 -7.80
CA GLN A 521 -13.83 39.02 -8.33
C GLN A 521 -14.63 39.37 -9.58
N LYS A 522 -14.77 38.44 -10.52
CA LYS A 522 -15.61 38.63 -11.72
C LYS A 522 -17.08 38.82 -11.36
N ALA A 523 -17.61 38.02 -10.44
CA ALA A 523 -18.98 38.15 -9.96
C ALA A 523 -19.22 39.49 -9.24
N ALA A 524 -18.23 39.98 -8.47
CA ALA A 524 -18.29 41.29 -7.83
C ALA A 524 -18.27 42.44 -8.85
N SER A 525 -17.47 42.33 -9.92
CA SER A 525 -17.43 43.34 -11.01
C SER A 525 -18.66 43.33 -11.91
N GLN A 526 -19.44 42.25 -11.92
CA GLN A 526 -20.64 42.09 -12.75
C GLN A 526 -21.95 42.38 -11.99
N ARG A 527 -21.90 42.73 -10.69
CA ARG A 527 -23.07 43.28 -9.99
C ARG A 527 -23.30 44.71 -10.52
N PRO A 528 -24.43 45.01 -11.17
CA PRO A 528 -24.70 46.36 -11.64
C PRO A 528 -24.75 47.32 -10.45
N VAL A 529 -23.94 48.37 -10.52
CA VAL A 529 -24.09 49.58 -9.71
C VAL A 529 -25.31 50.30 -10.28
N GLY A 530 -26.48 50.08 -9.69
CA GLY A 530 -27.70 50.75 -10.09
C GLY A 530 -28.92 49.88 -9.90
N ASP A 531 -29.41 49.80 -8.67
CA ASP A 531 -30.83 50.03 -8.37
C ASP A 531 -31.05 50.23 -6.86
N THR A 532 -30.49 51.31 -6.32
CA THR A 532 -30.83 51.79 -4.96
C THR A 532 -30.99 53.31 -4.98
N SER A 533 -31.77 53.83 -5.94
CA SER A 533 -32.15 55.25 -5.94
C SER A 533 -33.52 55.58 -6.55
N GLU A 534 -34.41 54.62 -6.82
CA GLU A 534 -35.77 54.96 -7.30
C GLU A 534 -36.94 54.27 -6.57
N ALA A 535 -36.68 53.40 -5.58
CA ALA A 535 -37.75 52.74 -4.83
C ALA A 535 -38.22 53.49 -3.56
N GLU A 536 -37.52 54.54 -3.10
CA GLU A 536 -37.91 55.31 -1.90
C GLU A 536 -38.57 56.68 -2.21
N ALA A 537 -38.77 57.02 -3.48
CA ALA A 537 -39.37 58.31 -3.88
C ALA A 537 -40.87 58.23 -4.29
N GLN A 538 -41.50 57.05 -4.24
CA GLN A 538 -42.92 56.89 -4.62
C GLN A 538 -43.89 56.64 -3.45
N ASP A 539 -43.40 56.50 -2.21
CA ASP A 539 -44.25 56.32 -1.02
C ASP A 539 -44.51 57.61 -0.21
N LEU A 540 -44.11 58.79 -0.72
CA LEU A 540 -44.35 60.09 -0.08
C LEU A 540 -45.37 60.99 -0.80
N VAL A 541 -46.09 60.51 -1.82
CA VAL A 541 -47.10 61.30 -2.57
C VAL A 541 -48.51 60.66 -2.57
N ARG A 542 -48.76 59.64 -1.75
CA ARG A 542 -50.10 58.99 -1.63
C ARG A 542 -50.68 59.01 -0.21
N GLY A 543 -50.40 60.07 0.54
CA GLY A 543 -50.83 60.24 1.93
C GLY A 543 -51.54 61.55 2.24
N GLU A 544 -52.09 62.26 1.25
CA GLU A 544 -52.93 63.45 1.48
C GLU A 544 -54.07 63.48 0.46
N ASP A 545 -55.13 62.72 0.74
CA ASP A 545 -56.50 63.04 0.34
C ASP A 545 -57.43 62.00 0.96
N LEU A 546 -58.20 62.45 1.97
CA LEU A 546 -59.55 61.99 2.37
C LEU A 546 -59.84 62.52 3.78
N GLY A 547 -60.06 63.83 3.85
CA GLY A 547 -60.82 64.49 4.91
C GLY A 547 -61.96 65.28 4.26
N ASP A 548 -63.18 64.95 4.67
CA ASP A 548 -64.45 65.70 4.60
C ASP A 548 -65.61 65.02 3.87
N ALA A 549 -66.73 65.00 4.62
CA ALA A 549 -68.13 64.62 4.33
C ALA A 549 -68.50 63.14 4.40
#